data_AF-X1VR90-F1
#
_entry.id   AF-X1VR90-F1
#
_cell.length_a   1.000
_cell.length_b   1.000
_cell.length_c   1.000
_cell.angle_alpha   90.00
_cell.angle_beta   90.00
_cell.angle_gamma   90.00
#
_symmetry.space_group_name_H-M   'P 1'
#
loop_
_entity.id
_entity.type
_entity.pdbx_description
1 polymer ?
#
loop_
_entity_poly.entity_id
_entity_poly.type
_entity_poly.pdbx_seq_one_letter_code
_entity_poly.pdbx_strand_id
1 'polypeptide(L)' 'KKARAGNFVLLRINETGERIPLTVADYDREKGTITLVIQVVGKSTKLICNQNVGDQVLDV' A
#
# COMPACT_ATOMS: atom_id res chain seq x y z
N LYS A 1 3.71 10.65 9.85
CA LYS A 1 3.23 12.04 10.05
C LYS A 1 3.09 12.90 8.77
N LYS A 2 3.54 12.47 7.59
CA LYS A 2 3.47 13.27 6.34
C LYS A 2 2.21 13.08 5.48
N ALA A 3 1.42 12.02 5.74
CA ALA A 3 0.20 11.75 4.98
C ALA A 3 -0.88 12.84 5.23
N ARG A 4 -1.47 13.31 4.13
CA ARG A 4 -2.58 14.26 4.05
C ARG A 4 -3.59 13.72 3.02
N ALA A 5 -4.83 14.21 3.06
CA ALA A 5 -5.84 13.85 2.07
C ALA A 5 -5.33 14.19 0.65
N GLY A 6 -5.54 13.27 -0.29
CA GLY A 6 -5.05 13.37 -1.67
C GLY A 6 -3.63 12.84 -1.89
N ASN A 7 -2.89 12.47 -0.85
CA ASN A 7 -1.60 11.82 -1.01
C ASN A 7 -1.76 10.37 -1.47
N PHE A 8 -0.72 9.87 -2.13
CA PHE A 8 -0.56 8.47 -2.50
C PHE A 8 0.83 7.98 -2.08
N VAL A 9 1.00 6.66 -2.08
CA VAL A 9 2.29 5.98 -1.87
C VAL A 9 2.64 5.18 -3.13
N LEU A 10 3.93 4.98 -3.38
CA LEU A 10 4.42 4.08 -4.43
C LEU A 10 4.77 2.75 -3.78
N LEU A 11 3.88 1.77 -3.92
CA LEU A 11 4.03 0.46 -3.29
C LEU A 11 4.76 -0.52 -4.22
N ARG A 12 5.68 -1.31 -3.66
CA ARG A 12 6.28 -2.48 -4.32
C ARG A 12 6.35 -3.68 -3.37
N ILE A 13 5.83 -4.83 -3.83
CA ILE A 13 5.71 -6.06 -3.00
C ILE A 13 6.99 -6.91 -2.98
N ASN A 14 7.70 -7.03 -4.10
CA ASN A 14 8.92 -7.83 -4.20
C ASN A 14 9.95 -7.17 -5.12
N GLU A 15 11.18 -7.65 -5.13
CA GLU A 15 12.31 -6.99 -5.80
C GLU A 15 12.07 -6.81 -7.30
N THR A 16 11.45 -7.81 -7.93
CA THR A 16 11.09 -7.83 -9.36
C THR A 16 9.74 -7.18 -9.65
N GLY A 17 9.03 -6.72 -8.63
CA GLY A 17 7.66 -6.24 -8.71
C GLY A 17 7.58 -4.81 -9.23
N GLU A 18 6.44 -4.47 -9.81
CA GLU A 18 6.13 -3.11 -10.25
C GLU A 18 5.94 -2.16 -9.06
N ARG A 19 6.22 -0.86 -9.29
CA ARG A 19 5.86 0.22 -8.37
C ARG A 19 4.50 0.78 -8.75
N ILE A 20 3.54 0.67 -7.86
CA ILE A 20 2.14 1.05 -8.15
C ILE A 20 1.74 2.21 -7.24
N PRO A 21 1.21 3.31 -7.80
CA PRO A 21 0.67 4.41 -7.00
C PRO A 21 -0.67 3.98 -6.39
N LEU A 22 -0.78 4.09 -5.06
CA LEU A 22 -2.01 3.80 -4.31
C LEU A 22 -2.39 4.98 -3.42
N THR A 23 -3.62 5.44 -3.56
CA THR A 23 -4.16 6.54 -2.75
C THR A 23 -4.28 6.13 -1.29
N VAL A 24 -3.87 7.01 -0.39
CA VAL A 24 -4.08 6.83 1.06
C VAL A 24 -5.54 7.15 1.37
N ALA A 25 -6.31 6.12 1.71
CA ALA A 25 -7.73 6.27 2.03
C ALA A 25 -7.93 6.82 3.45
N ASP A 26 -7.07 6.42 4.38
CA ASP A 26 -7.07 6.93 5.75
C ASP A 26 -5.67 6.81 6.39
N TYR A 27 -5.46 7.46 7.53
CA TYR A 27 -4.23 7.32 8.30
C TYR A 27 -4.48 7.54 9.81
N ASP A 28 -3.79 6.77 10.64
CA ASP A 28 -3.77 6.95 12.09
C ASP A 28 -2.40 7.47 12.51
N ARG A 29 -2.36 8.70 13.04
CA ARG A 29 -1.11 9.35 13.44
C ARG A 29 -0.54 8.82 14.76
N GLU A 30 -1.38 8.27 15.63
CA GLU A 30 -0.96 7.73 16.92
C GLU A 30 -0.37 6.33 16.72
N LYS A 31 -1.04 5.51 15.91
CA LYS A 31 -0.55 4.15 15.56
C LYS A 31 0.52 4.17 14.48
N GLY A 32 0.64 5.26 13.74
CA GLY A 32 1.60 5.39 12.64
C GLY A 32 1.25 4.56 11.40
N THR A 33 -0.04 4.27 11.19
CA THR A 33 -0.52 3.42 10.09
C THR A 33 -1.22 4.24 9.00
N ILE A 34 -1.27 3.67 7.80
CA ILE A 34 -2.10 4.16 6.69
C ILE A 34 -3.04 3.05 6.22
N THR A 35 -4.21 3.42 5.74
CA THR A 35 -5.19 2.51 5.15
C THR A 35 -5.20 2.73 3.65
N LEU A 36 -5.04 1.65 2.89
CA LEU A 36 -5.13 1.63 1.44
C LEU A 36 -6.37 0.83 1.03
N VAL A 37 -7.11 1.31 0.03
CA VAL A 37 -8.22 0.57 -0.58
C VAL A 37 -7.80 0.20 -1.99
N ILE A 38 -7.79 -1.09 -2.31
CA ILE A 38 -7.24 -1.62 -3.55
C ILE A 38 -8.31 -2.48 -4.22
N GLN A 39 -8.57 -2.23 -5.51
CA GLN A 39 -9.39 -3.10 -6.34
C GLN A 39 -8.49 -4.09 -7.08
N VAL A 40 -8.82 -5.37 -7.00
CA VAL A 40 -8.08 -6.42 -7.73
C VAL A 40 -8.50 -6.39 -9.20
N VAL A 41 -7.59 -5.90 -10.05
CA VAL A 41 -7.78 -5.78 -11.50
C VAL A 41 -6.63 -6.38 -12.31
N GLY A 42 -5.56 -6.83 -11.65
CA GLY A 42 -4.37 -7.36 -12.33
C GLY A 42 -3.47 -8.19 -11.41
N LYS A 43 -2.34 -8.65 -11.95
CA LYS A 43 -1.40 -9.53 -11.24
C LYS A 43 -0.87 -8.89 -9.96
N SER A 44 -0.39 -7.65 -10.04
CA SER A 44 0.23 -6.95 -8.90
C SER A 44 -0.79 -6.66 -7.80
N THR A 45 -2.00 -6.20 -8.13
CA THR A 45 -3.06 -5.98 -7.13
C THR A 45 -3.54 -7.28 -6.49
N LYS A 46 -3.58 -8.39 -7.24
CA LYS A 46 -3.86 -9.72 -6.69
C LYS A 46 -2.78 -10.17 -5.70
N LEU A 47 -1.51 -9.92 -5.99
CA LEU A 47 -0.40 -10.24 -5.08
C LEU A 47 -0.47 -9.43 -3.79
N ILE A 48 -0.84 -8.15 -3.86
CA ILE A 48 -1.00 -7.29 -2.67
C ILE A 48 -2.16 -7.80 -1.79
N CYS A 49 -3.33 -8.07 -2.39
CA CYS A 49 -4.50 -8.51 -1.64
C CYS A 49 -4.38 -9.93 -1.05
N ASN A 50 -3.38 -10.71 -1.47
CA ASN A 50 -3.08 -12.03 -0.93
C ASN A 50 -2.07 -12.01 0.24
N GLN A 51 -1.56 -10.84 0.63
CA GLN A 51 -0.69 -10.71 1.81
C GLN A 51 -1.51 -10.88 3.10
N ASN A 52 -0.87 -11.45 4.12
CA ASN A 52 -1.44 -11.64 5.45
C ASN A 52 -0.94 -10.57 6.41
N VAL A 53 -1.62 -10.45 7.55
CA VAL A 53 -1.18 -9.56 8.62
C VAL A 53 0.20 -9.98 9.11
N GLY A 54 1.14 -9.02 9.12
CA GLY A 54 2.54 -9.24 9.50
C GLY A 54 3.48 -9.40 8.32
N ASP A 55 2.96 -9.64 7.11
CA ASP A 55 3.79 -9.66 5.91
C ASP A 55 4.33 -8.26 5.59
N GLN A 56 5.56 -8.21 5.08
CA GLN A 56 6.27 -6.98 4.79
C GLN A 56 6.22 -6.64 3.31
N VAL A 57 6.14 -5.34 3.01
CA VAL A 57 6.32 -4.79 1.68
C VAL A 57 7.68 -4.10 1.63
N LEU A 58 8.34 -4.12 0.47
CA LEU A 58 9.71 -3.60 0.37
C LEU A 58 9.77 -2.08 0.40
N ASP A 59 8.82 -1.41 -0.27
CA ASP A 59 8.84 0.05 -0.42
C ASP A 59 7.45 0.65 -0.13
N VAL A 60 7.42 1.76 0.64
CA VAL A 60 6.24 2.60 0.96
C VAL A 60 6.62 4.07 1.02
#